data_AF-B8BTN4-F1
#
_entry.id   AF-B8BTN4-F1
#
_cell.length_a   1.000
_cell.length_b   1.000
_cell.length_c   1.000
_cell.angle_alpha   90.00
_cell.angle_beta   90.00
_cell.angle_gamma   90.00
#
_symmetry.space_group_name_H-M   'P 1'
#
loop_
_entity.id
_entity.type
_entity.pdbx_description
1 polymer ?
#
loop_
_entity_poly.entity_id
_entity_poly.type
_entity_poly.pdbx_seq_one_letter_code
_entity_poly.pdbx_strand_id
1 'polypeptide(L)' 'MVRVFIKGGVWKNSEDEILKAAVMKYGKQQWARVASLLNRKSAKQCKARWNEWLDPSVRKVEWSRSEDEKLLHL' A
#
# COMPACT_ATOMS: atom_id res chain seq x y z
N MET A 1 -3.10 31.30 -9.93
CA MET A 1 -3.76 29.99 -10.16
C MET A 1 -3.21 29.00 -9.15
N VAL A 2 -3.98 28.62 -8.13
CA VAL A 2 -3.53 27.63 -7.14
C VAL A 2 -3.62 26.27 -7.82
N ARG A 3 -2.49 25.58 -8.02
CA ARG A 3 -2.50 24.19 -8.52
C ARG A 3 -3.19 23.32 -7.46
N VAL A 4 -4.43 22.93 -7.72
CA VAL A 4 -5.13 21.92 -6.93
C VAL A 4 -4.46 20.57 -7.20
N PHE A 5 -3.56 20.15 -6.32
CA PHE A 5 -2.95 18.83 -6.40
C PHE A 5 -3.95 17.79 -5.91
N ILE A 6 -4.70 17.18 -6.83
CA ILE A 6 -5.55 16.02 -6.51
C ILE A 6 -4.63 14.86 -6.08
N LYS A 7 -4.60 14.58 -4.77
CA LYS A 7 -3.89 13.43 -4.18
C LYS A 7 -4.69 12.15 -4.46
N GLY A 8 -4.06 11.18 -5.11
CA GLY A 8 -4.70 9.94 -5.55
C GLY A 8 -4.42 9.58 -7.01
N GLY A 9 -5.02 8.49 -7.46
CA GLY A 9 -4.80 7.88 -8.78
C GLY A 9 -4.11 6.52 -8.68
N VAL A 10 -4.06 5.83 -9.82
CA VAL A 10 -3.45 4.50 -9.97
C VAL A 10 -2.00 4.51 -9.45
N TRP A 11 -1.63 3.44 -8.74
CA TRP A 11 -0.25 3.24 -8.30
C TRP A 11 0.61 2.81 -9.47
N LYS A 12 1.68 3.56 -9.73
CA LYS A 12 2.72 3.16 -10.68
C LYS A 12 3.73 2.26 -9.98
N ASN A 13 4.39 1.38 -10.74
CA ASN A 13 5.47 0.55 -10.21
C ASN A 13 6.58 1.38 -9.55
N SER A 14 6.92 2.56 -10.11
CA SER A 14 7.89 3.46 -9.50
C SER A 14 7.44 4.00 -8.14
N GLU A 15 6.14 4.28 -7.96
CA GLU A 15 5.60 4.69 -6.67
C GLU A 15 5.62 3.55 -5.65
N ASP A 16 5.36 2.31 -6.11
CA ASP A 16 5.46 1.11 -5.26
C ASP A 16 6.91 0.85 -4.81
N GLU A 17 7.91 1.00 -5.69
CA GLU A 17 9.31 0.82 -5.31
C GLU A 17 9.78 1.90 -4.32
N ILE A 18 9.37 3.15 -4.51
CA ILE A 18 9.63 4.22 -3.53
C ILE A 18 8.95 3.88 -2.19
N LEU A 19 7.70 3.40 -2.22
CA LEU A 19 6.97 3.03 -1.01
C LEU A 19 7.67 1.87 -0.27
N LYS A 20 8.13 0.83 -0.97
CA LYS A 20 8.88 -0.27 -0.39
C LYS A 20 10.17 0.22 0.27
N ALA A 21 10.99 0.97 -0.45
CA ALA A 21 12.24 1.50 0.08
C ALA A 21 12.01 2.41 1.29
N ALA A 22 10.96 3.25 1.26
CA ALA A 22 10.59 4.12 2.36
C ALA A 22 10.14 3.35 3.60
N VAL A 23 9.34 2.28 3.44
CA VAL A 23 8.90 1.44 4.55
C VAL A 23 10.08 0.65 5.14
N MET A 24 11.01 0.16 4.29
CA MET A 24 12.24 -0.47 4.78
C MET A 24 13.10 0.49 5.61
N LYS A 25 13.14 1.78 5.23
CA LYS A 25 13.95 2.81 5.92
C LYS A 25 13.30 3.38 7.18
N TYR A 26 11.99 3.64 7.15
CA TYR A 26 11.28 4.37 8.20
C TYR A 26 10.28 3.51 9.01
N GLY A 27 10.05 2.27 8.60
CA GLY A 27 9.10 1.36 9.22
C GLY A 27 7.63 1.69 8.94
N LYS A 28 6.74 0.86 9.50
CA LYS A 28 5.27 0.88 9.29
C LYS A 28 4.50 1.81 10.22
N GLN A 29 5.19 2.68 10.97
CA GLN A 29 4.57 3.61 11.94
C GLN A 29 4.60 5.07 11.45
N GLN A 30 5.57 5.42 10.59
CA GLN A 30 5.83 6.80 10.17
C GLN A 30 5.25 7.12 8.77
N TRP A 31 3.96 6.87 8.54
CA TRP A 31 3.34 7.01 7.21
C TRP A 31 3.34 8.44 6.65
N ALA A 32 3.34 9.47 7.50
CA ALA A 32 3.49 10.85 7.06
C ALA A 32 4.86 11.10 6.40
N ARG A 33 5.92 10.50 6.96
CA ARG A 33 7.29 10.57 6.44
C ARG A 33 7.48 9.73 5.18
N VAL A 34 6.82 8.58 5.11
CA VAL A 34 6.77 7.76 3.89
C VAL A 34 6.08 8.53 2.76
N ALA A 35 4.92 9.14 3.04
CA ALA A 35 4.15 9.88 2.04
C ALA A 35 4.84 11.17 1.56
N SER A 36 5.74 11.77 2.33
CA SER A 36 6.48 12.96 1.87
C SER A 36 7.43 12.66 0.71
N LEU A 37 7.75 11.39 0.45
CA LEU A 37 8.53 10.94 -0.70
C LEU A 37 7.66 10.71 -1.96
N LEU A 38 6.33 10.74 -1.82
CA LEU A 38 5.37 10.46 -2.89
C LEU A 38 4.49 11.68 -3.15
N ASN A 39 4.76 12.37 -4.25
CA ASN A 39 4.18 13.68 -4.54
C ASN A 39 2.64 13.70 -4.62
N ARG A 40 2.01 12.57 -4.98
CA ARG A 40 0.55 12.46 -5.18
C ARG A 40 -0.13 11.42 -4.31
N LYS A 41 0.55 10.86 -3.30
CA LYS A 41 -0.02 9.86 -2.40
C LYS A 41 -0.04 10.38 -0.96
N SER A 42 -1.18 10.24 -0.29
CA SER A 42 -1.32 10.62 1.12
C SER A 42 -0.79 9.51 2.03
N ALA A 43 -0.54 9.84 3.31
CA ALA A 43 -0.16 8.86 4.33
C ALA A 43 -1.18 7.71 4.44
N LYS A 44 -2.48 8.04 4.38
CA LYS A 44 -3.57 7.05 4.38
C LYS A 44 -3.48 6.13 3.15
N GLN A 45 -3.22 6.68 1.97
CA GLN A 45 -3.06 5.90 0.74
C GLN A 45 -1.81 5.00 0.80
N CYS A 46 -0.69 5.49 1.32
CA CYS A 46 0.54 4.70 1.47
C CYS A 46 0.33 3.52 2.43
N LYS A 47 -0.34 3.76 3.57
CA LYS A 47 -0.68 2.72 4.55
C LYS A 47 -1.60 1.66 3.94
N ALA A 48 -2.66 2.08 3.24
CA ALA A 48 -3.57 1.17 2.57
C ALA A 48 -2.85 0.32 1.51
N ARG A 49 -2.09 0.97 0.61
CA ARG A 49 -1.32 0.29 -0.43
C ARG A 49 -0.34 -0.74 0.12
N TRP A 50 0.33 -0.41 1.23
CA TRP A 50 1.22 -1.36 1.89
C TRP A 50 0.44 -2.56 2.40
N ASN A 51 -0.56 -2.34 3.26
CA ASN A 51 -1.29 -3.41 3.93
C ASN A 51 -2.09 -4.31 2.97
N GLU A 52 -2.60 -3.76 1.87
CA GLU A 52 -3.46 -4.48 0.94
C GLU A 52 -2.70 -5.13 -0.22
N TRP A 53 -1.49 -4.66 -0.53
CA TRP A 53 -0.79 -5.12 -1.75
C TRP A 53 0.72 -5.31 -1.62
N LEU A 54 1.45 -4.46 -0.90
CA LEU A 54 2.92 -4.51 -0.92
C LEU A 54 3.54 -5.27 0.26
N ASP A 55 2.80 -5.46 1.35
CA ASP A 55 3.28 -6.24 2.47
C ASP A 55 3.52 -7.71 2.02
N PRO A 56 4.73 -8.26 2.22
CA PRO A 56 5.05 -9.64 1.83
C PRO A 56 4.17 -10.70 2.49
N SER A 57 3.50 -10.38 3.60
CA SER A 57 2.54 -11.28 4.25
C SER A 57 1.22 -11.42 3.49
N VAL A 58 0.93 -10.52 2.54
CA VAL A 58 -0.25 -10.63 1.67
C VAL A 58 -0.03 -11.76 0.68
N ARG A 59 -0.75 -12.87 0.88
CA ARG A 59 -0.76 -14.02 -0.04
C ARG A 59 -1.49 -13.66 -1.32
N LYS A 60 -0.76 -13.65 -2.44
CA LYS A 60 -1.29 -13.41 -3.81
C LYS A 60 -1.42 -14.69 -4.62
N VAL A 61 -1.60 -15.81 -3.93
CA VAL A 61 -1.78 -17.13 -4.53
C VAL A 61 -3.25 -17.50 -4.51
N GLU A 62 -3.61 -18.51 -5.29
CA GLU A 62 -4.95 -19.09 -5.24
C GLU A 62 -5.27 -19.59 -3.82
N TRP A 63 -6.55 -19.51 -3.47
CA TRP A 63 -7.04 -20.03 -2.22
C TRP A 63 -7.07 -21.55 -2.28
N SER A 64 -6.70 -22.18 -1.17
CA SER A 64 -6.86 -23.62 -1.04
C SER A 64 -8.33 -23.96 -0.75
N ARG A 65 -8.76 -25.18 -1.12
CA ARG A 65 -10.11 -25.65 -0.80
C ARG A 65 -10.47 -25.52 0.68
N SER A 66 -9.51 -25.75 1.58
CA SER A 66 -9.74 -25.63 3.02
C SER A 66 -9.90 -24.17 3.48
N GLU A 67 -9.32 -23.21 2.77
CA GLU A 67 -9.55 -21.78 2.99
C GLU A 67 -10.92 -21.36 2.47
N ASP A 68 -11.32 -21.83 1.29
CA ASP A 68 -12.65 -21.60 0.73
C ASP A 68 -13.74 -22.18 1.64
N GLU A 69 -13.58 -23.42 2.12
CA GLU A 69 -14.51 -24.05 3.07
C GLU A 69 -14.61 -23.24 4.36
N LYS A 70 -13.48 -22.79 4.94
CA LYS A 70 -13.51 -21.93 6.12
C LYS A 70 -14.27 -20.63 5.85
N LEU A 71 -14.09 -20.02 4.68
CA LEU A 71 -14.77 -18.77 4.34
C LEU A 71 -16.29 -18.93 4.29
N LEU A 72 -16.79 -20.05 3.76
CA LEU A 72 -18.23 -20.35 3.71
C LEU A 72 -18.85 -20.58 5.09
N HIS A 73 -18.02 -20.84 6.10
CA HIS A 73 -18.43 -21.14 7.48
C HIS A 73 -18.10 -20.03 8.49
N LEU A 74 -17.62 -18.86 8.04
CA LEU A 74 -17.41 -17.65 8.85
C LEU A 74 -18.69 -16.81 8.96
#